data_AF-A0A6J3K9N2-F1
#
_entry.id   AF-A0A6J3K9N2-F1
#
_cell.length_a   1.000
_cell.length_b   1.000
_cell.length_c   1.000
_cell.angle_alpha   90.00
_cell.angle_beta   90.00
_cell.angle_gamma   90.00
#
_symmetry.space_group_name_H-M   'P 1'
#
loop_
_entity.id
_entity.type
_entity.pdbx_description
1 polymer ?
#
loop_
_entity_poly.entity_id
_entity_poly.type
_entity_poly.pdbx_seq_one_letter_code
_entity_poly.pdbx_strand_id
1 'polypeptide(L)'
;MLIGLVRDSVLQCFCHSCKAPLGIVAGGRRGNAPFKKPSGKGKPRTKQPKKVKFITTEIRCQEKSKGGLCYEVILAEPTVQKRAPSPPQTSPTQQVAIEDKLRAAEERRLSLEAHKLAALAAKLSKIEEAARKKDELSAAFIAATRESLDAKMNNTEEKREAHIAELKNKLKEHLESVEKTRLSLEQQTQEVRCAVEEKLKTAAAQRDENIKRMLDRLKEHEEQVARVRQGLTERVQQLESQIQGKLDQAHERRQNIEREQKEKLRIHNTVKIAKVRQMADECATRELLVKKFEFDKRVSTAEQNRQREIQRRVQAIRQHERRAEMVRQNKAALSEQSVLPAEKETASSG
;
A
#
# COMPACT_ATOMS: atom_id res chain seq x y z
N MET A 1 -26.88 79.52 11.87
CA MET A 1 -28.10 80.35 11.91
C MET A 1 -29.31 79.42 11.87
N LEU A 2 -30.23 79.51 12.82
CA LEU A 2 -31.64 79.08 12.66
C LEU A 2 -32.44 79.58 13.86
N ILE A 3 -33.27 80.59 13.61
CA ILE A 3 -34.32 81.09 14.52
C ILE A 3 -35.58 80.31 14.13
N GLY A 4 -36.48 79.89 15.03
CA GLY A 4 -36.55 80.04 16.48
C GLY A 4 -38.02 79.97 16.91
N LEU A 5 -38.30 79.64 18.18
CA LEU A 5 -39.66 79.68 18.73
C LEU A 5 -39.60 80.11 20.21
N VAL A 6 -40.47 81.04 20.59
CA VAL A 6 -40.51 81.72 21.89
C VAL A 6 -41.93 81.56 22.46
N ARG A 7 -42.09 81.89 23.75
CA ARG A 7 -43.33 82.01 24.54
C ARG A 7 -43.71 80.73 25.31
N ASP A 8 -44.08 80.79 26.58
CA ASP A 8 -44.13 81.92 27.53
C ASP A 8 -44.12 81.42 28.99
N SER A 9 -44.05 82.37 29.94
CA SER A 9 -44.59 82.29 31.32
C SER A 9 -43.63 82.10 32.52
N VAL A 10 -43.16 83.24 33.03
CA VAL A 10 -43.12 83.63 34.47
C VAL A 10 -42.38 82.73 35.47
N LEU A 11 -41.09 83.06 35.67
CA LEU A 11 -40.47 83.42 36.97
C LEU A 11 -41.17 82.96 38.27
N GLN A 12 -40.47 82.14 39.07
CA GLN A 12 -40.61 82.17 40.54
C GLN A 12 -39.23 82.31 41.19
N CYS A 13 -39.14 83.15 42.24
CA CYS A 13 -37.90 83.76 42.69
C CYS A 13 -36.98 82.84 43.52
N PHE A 14 -35.68 82.88 43.25
CA PHE A 14 -34.62 82.37 44.12
C PHE A 14 -34.21 83.45 45.15
N CYS A 15 -34.88 83.54 46.31
CA CYS A 15 -34.33 84.27 47.46
C CYS A 15 -34.80 83.75 48.83
N HIS A 16 -33.87 83.68 49.80
CA HIS A 16 -34.18 83.61 51.22
C HIS A 16 -34.24 85.03 51.79
N SER A 17 -35.42 85.68 51.86
CA SER A 17 -35.75 86.77 52.83
C SER A 17 -37.18 87.35 52.69
N CYS A 18 -38.22 86.52 52.56
CA CYS A 18 -39.61 87.01 52.57
C CYS A 18 -40.43 86.31 53.68
N LYS A 19 -40.88 87.09 54.68
CA LYS A 19 -41.75 86.62 55.77
C LYS A 19 -43.22 86.56 55.35
N ALA A 20 -43.99 85.70 56.00
CA ALA A 20 -45.44 85.60 55.82
C ALA A 20 -46.19 86.86 56.29
N PRO A 21 -47.43 87.06 55.80
CA PRO A 21 -48.53 87.26 56.75
C PRO A 21 -49.75 86.34 56.48
N LEU A 22 -50.77 86.49 57.33
CA LEU A 22 -51.98 85.66 57.43
C LEU A 22 -53.12 86.14 56.50
N GLY A 23 -53.99 85.21 56.07
CA GLY A 23 -55.44 85.47 56.08
C GLY A 23 -56.29 85.12 54.83
N ILE A 24 -57.39 84.38 55.07
CA ILE A 24 -58.81 84.59 54.64
C ILE A 24 -59.05 85.11 53.19
N VAL A 25 -59.85 84.51 52.28
CA VAL A 25 -61.25 83.98 52.30
C VAL A 25 -61.36 82.76 51.32
N ALA A 26 -62.46 82.11 50.87
CA ALA A 26 -63.93 82.08 51.04
C ALA A 26 -64.47 80.69 50.55
N GLY A 27 -65.73 80.26 50.73
CA GLY A 27 -66.80 80.76 51.61
C GLY A 27 -68.25 80.42 51.16
N GLY A 28 -69.15 80.19 52.13
CA GLY A 28 -70.62 80.31 51.98
C GLY A 28 -71.41 79.02 51.66
N ARG A 29 -72.73 78.91 51.96
CA ARG A 29 -73.75 79.77 52.62
C ARG A 29 -74.82 78.82 53.28
N ARG A 30 -75.97 79.17 53.91
CA ARG A 30 -76.77 80.42 54.07
C ARG A 30 -77.78 80.28 55.26
N GLY A 31 -77.74 81.15 56.28
CA GLY A 31 -78.79 81.25 57.34
C GLY A 31 -78.86 80.07 58.33
N ASN A 32 -79.87 79.91 59.20
CA ASN A 32 -80.96 80.79 59.71
C ASN A 32 -81.66 80.10 60.93
N ALA A 33 -82.35 80.74 61.89
CA ALA A 33 -82.41 82.17 62.25
C ALA A 33 -82.51 82.46 63.79
N PRO A 34 -83.65 82.67 64.49
CA PRO A 34 -83.67 83.77 65.48
C PRO A 34 -84.02 83.49 66.97
N PHE A 35 -83.45 84.37 67.78
CA PHE A 35 -83.50 84.59 69.24
C PHE A 35 -84.89 84.85 69.89
N LYS A 36 -84.93 84.66 71.23
CA LYS A 36 -85.20 85.76 72.21
C LYS A 36 -84.82 85.44 73.67
N LYS A 37 -84.43 86.48 74.43
CA LYS A 37 -84.36 86.60 75.92
C LYS A 37 -84.93 87.99 76.29
N PRO A 38 -85.58 88.16 77.45
CA PRO A 38 -84.93 88.74 78.65
C PRO A 38 -85.41 88.06 79.96
N SER A 39 -84.72 87.98 81.11
CA SER A 39 -84.13 88.98 82.03
C SER A 39 -85.09 90.06 82.56
N GLY A 40 -85.56 89.94 83.82
CA GLY A 40 -86.35 90.99 84.50
C GLY A 40 -86.60 90.68 85.98
N LYS A 41 -86.07 91.50 86.89
CA LYS A 41 -86.16 91.32 88.37
C LYS A 41 -87.50 91.83 88.91
N GLY A 42 -88.03 91.23 89.99
CA GLY A 42 -89.25 91.73 90.66
C GLY A 42 -89.47 91.22 92.10
N LYS A 43 -89.10 92.05 93.09
CA LYS A 43 -89.53 92.01 94.51
C LYS A 43 -89.58 93.47 95.01
N PRO A 44 -90.35 93.83 96.06
CA PRO A 44 -91.52 93.17 96.67
C PRO A 44 -92.76 94.09 96.64
N ARG A 45 -93.89 93.70 97.25
CA ARG A 45 -94.65 94.49 98.26
C ARG A 45 -95.91 93.73 98.75
N THR A 46 -96.36 94.06 99.96
CA THR A 46 -97.52 93.51 100.67
C THR A 46 -98.87 93.94 100.09
N LYS A 47 -99.91 93.12 100.32
CA LYS A 47 -101.33 93.52 100.34
C LYS A 47 -102.01 92.91 101.58
N GLN A 48 -102.89 93.67 102.21
CA GLN A 48 -103.57 93.33 103.47
C GLN A 48 -104.86 92.51 103.25
N PRO A 49 -105.41 91.85 104.29
CA PRO A 49 -106.31 90.71 104.13
C PRO A 49 -107.75 91.09 103.78
N LYS A 50 -108.51 90.10 103.27
CA LYS A 50 -109.98 90.16 103.18
C LYS A 50 -110.60 88.84 103.63
N LYS A 51 -111.51 88.94 104.61
CA LYS A 51 -112.49 87.94 105.05
C LYS A 51 -111.93 86.55 105.39
N VAL A 52 -111.61 86.37 106.67
CA VAL A 52 -111.40 85.05 107.28
C VAL A 52 -112.61 84.15 106.99
N LYS A 53 -112.35 83.00 106.36
CA LYS A 53 -113.22 81.82 106.45
C LYS A 53 -112.54 80.88 107.44
N PHE A 54 -113.28 80.39 108.43
CA PHE A 54 -112.74 79.37 109.34
C PHE A 54 -112.59 78.05 108.58
N ILE A 55 -111.37 77.54 108.51
CA ILE A 55 -111.04 76.21 108.01
C ILE A 55 -110.57 75.40 109.21
N THR A 56 -111.18 74.24 109.44
CA THR A 56 -110.86 73.34 110.55
C THR A 56 -109.66 72.48 110.19
N THR A 57 -108.46 72.93 110.55
CA THR A 57 -107.24 72.12 110.44
C THR A 57 -107.32 70.92 111.38
N GLU A 58 -107.08 69.71 110.85
CA GLU A 58 -106.91 68.50 111.67
C GLU A 58 -105.44 68.08 111.70
N ILE A 59 -105.00 67.54 112.84
CA ILE A 59 -103.66 66.96 113.01
C ILE A 59 -103.81 65.50 113.39
N ARG A 60 -103.16 64.60 112.64
CA ARG A 60 -103.16 63.15 112.86
C ARG A 60 -101.73 62.60 112.95
N CYS A 61 -101.62 61.34 113.38
CA CYS A 61 -100.38 60.55 113.33
C CYS A 61 -99.14 61.25 113.92
N GLN A 62 -99.26 61.75 115.16
CA GLN A 62 -98.14 62.38 115.87
C GLN A 62 -97.22 61.32 116.50
N GLU A 63 -96.07 61.05 115.87
CA GLU A 63 -95.00 60.22 116.45
C GLU A 63 -93.90 61.08 117.09
N LYS A 64 -93.42 60.65 118.26
CA LYS A 64 -92.40 61.36 119.05
C LYS A 64 -91.17 60.48 119.20
N SER A 65 -90.06 60.87 118.58
CA SER A 65 -88.75 60.23 118.72
C SER A 65 -87.80 61.12 119.54
N LYS A 66 -86.69 60.54 120.03
CA LYS A 66 -85.62 61.34 120.67
C LYS A 66 -84.95 62.34 119.72
N GLY A 67 -85.03 62.13 118.40
CA GLY A 67 -84.47 63.04 117.38
C GLY A 67 -85.44 64.13 116.91
N GLY A 68 -86.69 64.11 117.35
CA GLY A 68 -87.73 65.04 116.90
C GLY A 68 -89.12 64.41 116.82
N LEU A 69 -90.10 65.27 116.55
CA LEU A 69 -91.52 64.95 116.54
C LEU A 69 -92.08 65.21 115.13
N CYS A 70 -92.70 64.20 114.52
CA CYS A 70 -93.45 64.34 113.27
C CYS A 70 -94.96 64.23 113.54
N TYR A 71 -95.74 64.83 112.66
CA TYR A 71 -97.20 64.81 112.68
C TYR A 71 -97.72 65.18 111.29
N GLU A 72 -98.85 64.62 110.88
CA GLU A 72 -99.48 64.94 109.61
C GLU A 72 -100.49 66.08 109.81
N VAL A 73 -100.30 67.19 109.09
CA VAL A 73 -101.16 68.39 109.17
C VAL A 73 -102.09 68.39 107.97
N ILE A 74 -103.36 68.07 108.20
CA ILE A 74 -104.38 68.00 107.17
C ILE A 74 -105.15 69.33 107.17
N LEU A 75 -104.77 70.20 106.23
CA LEU A 75 -105.39 71.53 106.05
C LEU A 75 -106.75 71.45 105.31
N ALA A 76 -107.00 70.35 104.58
CA ALA A 76 -108.26 69.96 103.96
C ALA A 76 -108.20 68.46 103.61
N GLU A 77 -109.34 67.78 103.58
CA GLU A 77 -109.39 66.36 103.17
C GLU A 77 -109.06 66.18 101.67
N PRO A 78 -108.34 65.12 101.28
CA PRO A 78 -107.94 64.88 99.90
C PRO A 78 -109.15 64.55 99.02
N THR A 79 -109.39 65.37 98.00
CA THR A 79 -110.64 65.38 97.19
C THR A 79 -110.76 64.19 96.21
N VAL A 80 -109.89 63.18 96.29
CA VAL A 80 -109.87 62.00 95.41
C VAL A 80 -109.50 60.75 96.21
N GLN A 81 -110.42 59.80 96.34
CA GLN A 81 -110.30 58.64 97.26
C GLN A 81 -109.46 57.46 96.75
N LYS A 82 -108.72 57.59 95.64
CA LYS A 82 -107.88 56.50 95.08
C LYS A 82 -106.47 56.97 94.75
N ARG A 83 -105.49 56.18 95.21
CA ARG A 83 -104.07 56.32 94.93
C ARG A 83 -103.79 56.07 93.45
N ALA A 84 -102.91 56.85 92.83
CA ALA A 84 -102.47 56.62 91.46
C ALA A 84 -101.72 55.27 91.33
N PRO A 85 -101.86 54.55 90.20
CA PRO A 85 -101.06 53.34 89.96
C PRO A 85 -99.56 53.67 89.87
N SER A 86 -98.73 52.78 90.41
CA SER A 86 -97.29 52.83 90.21
C SER A 86 -96.92 52.72 88.73
N PRO A 87 -95.85 53.37 88.24
CA PRO A 87 -95.31 53.09 86.91
C PRO A 87 -94.99 51.60 86.75
N PRO A 88 -95.18 51.01 85.55
CA PRO A 88 -94.82 49.62 85.32
C PRO A 88 -93.32 49.44 85.55
N GLN A 89 -92.93 48.48 86.39
CA GLN A 89 -91.52 48.08 86.49
C GLN A 89 -91.08 47.56 85.14
N THR A 90 -90.08 48.20 84.55
CA THR A 90 -89.32 47.58 83.46
C THR A 90 -88.72 46.29 83.98
N SER A 91 -89.06 45.16 83.34
CA SER A 91 -88.51 43.84 83.65
C SER A 91 -86.98 43.87 83.74
N PRO A 92 -86.35 43.06 84.60
CA PRO A 92 -84.91 43.08 84.79
C PRO A 92 -84.18 42.92 83.45
N THR A 93 -83.31 43.87 83.13
CA THR A 93 -82.54 43.87 81.89
C THR A 93 -81.73 42.59 81.79
N GLN A 94 -82.08 41.72 80.85
CA GLN A 94 -81.39 40.45 80.63
C GLN A 94 -79.90 40.72 80.39
N GLN A 95 -79.01 40.07 81.17
CA GLN A 95 -77.58 40.35 81.17
C GLN A 95 -76.96 40.21 79.77
N VAL A 96 -77.39 39.22 79.00
CA VAL A 96 -77.06 39.01 77.57
C VAL A 96 -77.22 40.31 76.74
N ALA A 97 -78.33 41.05 76.93
CA ALA A 97 -78.61 42.29 76.19
C ALA A 97 -77.80 43.51 76.68
N ILE A 98 -76.95 43.34 77.70
CA ILE A 98 -75.91 44.28 78.12
C ILE A 98 -74.55 43.79 77.60
N GLU A 99 -74.26 42.50 77.77
CA GLU A 99 -73.04 41.83 77.29
C GLU A 99 -72.86 41.98 75.77
N ASP A 100 -73.90 41.79 74.96
CA ASP A 100 -73.83 41.98 73.51
C ASP A 100 -73.56 43.44 73.12
N LYS A 101 -74.01 44.42 73.92
CA LYS A 101 -73.72 45.85 73.69
C LYS A 101 -72.28 46.20 74.05
N LEU A 102 -71.72 45.54 75.07
CA LEU A 102 -70.31 45.64 75.43
C LEU A 102 -69.43 44.96 74.37
N ARG A 103 -69.79 43.75 73.93
CA ARG A 103 -69.11 43.02 72.84
C ARG A 103 -69.11 43.83 71.54
N ALA A 104 -70.26 44.36 71.12
CA ALA A 104 -70.34 45.23 69.94
C ALA A 104 -69.58 46.57 70.10
N ALA A 105 -69.32 47.04 71.33
CA ALA A 105 -68.45 48.19 71.56
C ALA A 105 -66.96 47.82 71.49
N GLU A 106 -66.59 46.63 71.98
CA GLU A 106 -65.25 46.06 71.89
C GLU A 106 -64.88 45.69 70.44
N GLU A 107 -65.78 45.07 69.68
CA GLU A 107 -65.62 44.80 68.25
C GLU A 107 -65.41 46.11 67.45
N ARG A 108 -66.13 47.19 67.78
CA ARG A 108 -65.88 48.52 67.20
C ARG A 108 -64.52 49.08 67.59
N ARG A 109 -64.06 48.88 68.84
CA ARG A 109 -62.72 49.28 69.29
C ARG A 109 -61.65 48.55 68.48
N LEU A 110 -61.74 47.21 68.42
CA LEU A 110 -60.83 46.32 67.70
C LEU A 110 -60.83 46.59 66.19
N SER A 111 -61.98 46.85 65.59
CA SER A 111 -62.09 47.20 64.16
C SER A 111 -61.41 48.55 63.84
N LEU A 112 -61.62 49.57 64.67
CA LEU A 112 -60.94 50.86 64.53
C LEU A 112 -59.42 50.76 64.80
N GLU A 113 -58.99 49.85 65.67
CA GLU A 113 -57.59 49.56 65.95
C GLU A 113 -56.92 48.79 64.79
N ALA A 114 -57.56 47.73 64.29
CA ALA A 114 -57.14 47.00 63.10
C ALA A 114 -57.05 47.90 61.86
N HIS A 115 -57.99 48.82 61.65
CA HIS A 115 -57.92 49.81 60.57
C HIS A 115 -56.75 50.78 60.75
N LYS A 116 -56.41 51.20 61.98
CA LYS A 116 -55.22 52.02 62.23
C LYS A 116 -53.94 51.25 61.94
N LEU A 117 -53.84 50.00 62.40
CA LEU A 117 -52.70 49.12 62.15
C LEU A 117 -52.51 48.83 60.66
N ALA A 118 -53.58 48.51 59.92
CA ALA A 118 -53.55 48.32 58.47
C ALA A 118 -53.11 49.61 57.73
N ALA A 119 -53.60 50.78 58.15
CA ALA A 119 -53.20 52.06 57.58
C ALA A 119 -51.76 52.47 57.91
N LEU A 120 -51.16 51.93 58.99
CA LEU A 120 -49.73 52.06 59.29
C LEU A 120 -48.89 51.06 58.48
N ALA A 121 -49.31 49.80 58.41
CA ALA A 121 -48.65 48.77 57.59
C ALA A 121 -48.59 49.18 56.10
N ALA A 122 -49.69 49.70 55.55
CA ALA A 122 -49.72 50.23 54.18
C ALA A 122 -48.87 51.50 53.95
N LYS A 123 -48.43 52.20 55.01
CA LYS A 123 -47.43 53.27 54.92
C LYS A 123 -46.01 52.71 54.97
N LEU A 124 -45.75 51.75 55.86
CA LEU A 124 -44.46 51.07 55.96
C LEU A 124 -44.11 50.32 54.66
N SER A 125 -45.04 49.54 54.12
CA SER A 125 -44.88 48.84 52.83
C SER A 125 -44.55 49.81 51.68
N LYS A 126 -45.15 51.02 51.64
CA LYS A 126 -44.82 52.04 50.64
C LYS A 126 -43.43 52.65 50.82
N ILE A 127 -42.94 52.74 52.07
CA ILE A 127 -41.57 53.18 52.36
C ILE A 127 -40.57 52.09 51.94
N GLU A 128 -40.87 50.81 52.22
CA GLU A 128 -40.06 49.68 51.76
C GLU A 128 -40.01 49.55 50.24
N GLU A 129 -41.14 49.73 49.54
CA GLU A 129 -41.18 49.75 48.07
C GLU A 129 -40.37 50.90 47.48
N ALA A 130 -40.42 52.09 48.09
CA ALA A 130 -39.64 53.24 47.66
C ALA A 130 -38.14 53.03 47.91
N ALA A 131 -37.76 52.39 49.02
CA ALA A 131 -36.39 51.97 49.28
C ALA A 131 -35.91 50.94 48.25
N ARG A 132 -36.65 49.83 48.05
CA ARG A 132 -36.34 48.80 47.06
C ARG A 132 -36.16 49.39 45.66
N LYS A 133 -37.09 50.23 45.18
CA LYS A 133 -36.99 50.88 43.86
C LYS A 133 -35.77 51.81 43.74
N LYS A 134 -35.35 52.49 44.82
CA LYS A 134 -34.12 53.29 44.84
C LYS A 134 -32.88 52.38 44.73
N ASP A 135 -32.85 51.28 45.46
CA ASP A 135 -31.72 50.36 45.49
C ASP A 135 -31.62 49.54 44.18
N GLU A 136 -32.76 49.16 43.58
CA GLU A 136 -32.87 48.59 42.22
C GLU A 136 -32.30 49.54 41.16
N LEU A 137 -32.69 50.82 41.17
CA LEU A 137 -32.15 51.83 40.23
C LEU A 137 -30.64 52.06 40.44
N SER A 138 -30.18 52.06 41.69
CA SER A 138 -28.76 52.15 42.04
C SER A 138 -27.97 50.95 41.51
N ALA A 139 -28.47 49.73 41.73
CA ALA A 139 -27.85 48.51 41.25
C ALA A 139 -27.84 48.43 39.71
N ALA A 140 -28.93 48.82 39.05
CA ALA A 140 -29.01 48.88 37.60
C ALA A 140 -28.03 49.91 37.00
N PHE A 141 -27.87 51.08 37.62
CA PHE A 141 -26.88 52.08 37.21
C PHE A 141 -25.45 51.57 37.36
N ILE A 142 -25.13 50.91 38.48
CA ILE A 142 -23.81 50.30 38.71
C ILE A 142 -23.53 49.21 37.69
N ALA A 143 -24.50 48.33 37.41
CA ALA A 143 -24.39 47.25 36.44
C ALA A 143 -24.15 47.78 35.02
N ALA A 144 -24.99 48.70 34.54
CA ALA A 144 -24.85 49.29 33.20
C ALA A 144 -23.56 50.10 33.03
N THR A 145 -23.10 50.80 34.09
CA THR A 145 -21.83 51.53 34.06
C THR A 145 -20.64 50.57 33.97
N ARG A 146 -20.69 49.46 34.70
CA ARG A 146 -19.68 48.39 34.63
C ARG A 146 -19.68 47.72 33.25
N GLU A 147 -20.83 47.29 32.76
CA GLU A 147 -20.96 46.66 31.43
C GLU A 147 -20.46 47.58 30.31
N SER A 148 -20.72 48.90 30.40
CA SER A 148 -20.19 49.90 29.47
C SER A 148 -18.68 50.14 29.58
N LEU A 149 -18.04 49.76 30.70
CA LEU A 149 -16.59 49.78 30.85
C LEU A 149 -15.98 48.48 30.32
N ASP A 150 -16.50 47.34 30.77
CA ASP A 150 -16.08 45.99 30.39
C ASP A 150 -16.17 45.83 28.85
N ALA A 151 -17.24 46.29 28.21
CA ALA A 151 -17.39 46.29 26.75
C ALA A 151 -16.37 47.19 26.01
N LYS A 152 -15.93 48.30 26.60
CA LYS A 152 -14.90 49.18 26.00
C LYS A 152 -13.50 48.57 26.12
N MET A 153 -13.22 47.90 27.23
CA MET A 153 -11.98 47.14 27.42
C MET A 153 -11.91 46.00 26.41
N ASN A 154 -12.92 45.13 26.39
CA ASN A 154 -13.00 44.00 25.46
C ASN A 154 -12.87 44.47 24.00
N ASN A 155 -13.57 45.53 23.58
CA ASN A 155 -13.49 46.00 22.21
C ASN A 155 -12.14 46.64 21.83
N THR A 156 -11.36 47.10 22.83
CA THR A 156 -9.98 47.57 22.62
C THR A 156 -9.01 46.39 22.50
N GLU A 157 -9.25 45.33 23.27
CA GLU A 157 -8.49 44.07 23.20
C GLU A 157 -8.76 43.32 21.89
N GLU A 158 -10.03 43.13 21.51
CA GLU A 158 -10.46 42.58 20.20
C GLU A 158 -9.76 43.26 19.02
N LYS A 159 -9.73 44.59 18.99
CA LYS A 159 -9.07 45.38 17.93
C LYS A 159 -7.55 45.16 17.92
N ARG A 160 -6.93 45.10 19.10
CA ARG A 160 -5.50 44.84 19.25
C ARG A 160 -5.15 43.43 18.81
N GLU A 161 -5.94 42.44 19.17
CA GLU A 161 -5.74 41.04 18.78
C GLU A 161 -6.00 40.82 17.29
N ALA A 162 -7.04 41.42 16.72
CA ALA A 162 -7.31 41.38 15.27
C ALA A 162 -6.13 41.94 14.46
N HIS A 163 -5.58 43.10 14.85
CA HIS A 163 -4.39 43.68 14.21
C HIS A 163 -3.14 42.79 14.36
N ILE A 164 -2.94 42.18 15.53
CA ILE A 164 -1.84 41.23 15.76
C ILE A 164 -2.03 39.95 14.92
N ALA A 165 -3.26 39.47 14.75
CA ALA A 165 -3.58 38.31 13.93
C ALA A 165 -3.38 38.61 12.44
N GLU A 166 -3.79 39.79 11.96
CA GLU A 166 -3.56 40.25 10.60
C GLU A 166 -2.06 40.31 10.26
N LEU A 167 -1.24 40.87 11.15
CA LEU A 167 0.23 40.89 10.99
C LEU A 167 0.83 39.48 11.00
N LYS A 168 0.38 38.59 11.89
CA LYS A 168 0.83 37.19 11.92
C LYS A 168 0.47 36.44 10.64
N ASN A 169 -0.71 36.66 10.09
CA ASN A 169 -1.16 36.02 8.85
C ASN A 169 -0.33 36.51 7.65
N LYS A 170 -0.10 37.83 7.51
CA LYS A 170 0.77 38.37 6.45
C LYS A 170 2.21 37.85 6.52
N LEU A 171 2.75 37.67 7.73
CA LEU A 171 4.07 37.05 7.93
C LEU A 171 4.07 35.57 7.53
N LYS A 172 3.00 34.81 7.87
CA LYS A 172 2.84 33.40 7.49
C LYS A 172 2.72 33.24 5.96
N GLU A 173 1.89 34.05 5.31
CA GLU A 173 1.74 34.09 3.84
C GLU A 173 3.06 34.43 3.14
N HIS A 174 3.84 35.37 3.70
CA HIS A 174 5.16 35.70 3.17
C HIS A 174 6.14 34.53 3.28
N LEU A 175 6.20 33.85 4.42
CA LEU A 175 7.04 32.66 4.62
C LEU A 175 6.64 31.51 3.68
N GLU A 176 5.34 31.27 3.49
CA GLU A 176 4.83 30.27 2.53
C GLU A 176 5.19 30.62 1.08
N SER A 177 5.17 31.90 0.71
CA SER A 177 5.61 32.39 -0.61
C SER A 177 7.12 32.24 -0.83
N VAL A 178 7.93 32.53 0.19
CA VAL A 178 9.39 32.32 0.17
C VAL A 178 9.72 30.83 0.05
N GLU A 179 9.07 29.97 0.82
CA GLU A 179 9.29 28.52 0.77
C GLU A 179 8.85 27.92 -0.58
N LYS A 180 7.71 28.34 -1.13
CA LYS A 180 7.29 27.99 -2.49
C LYS A 180 8.32 28.41 -3.54
N THR A 181 8.96 29.57 -3.37
CA THR A 181 10.02 30.05 -4.26
C THR A 181 11.29 29.22 -4.11
N ARG A 182 11.68 28.86 -2.87
CA ARG A 182 12.81 27.97 -2.56
C ARG A 182 12.66 26.61 -3.25
N LEU A 183 11.50 25.98 -3.07
CA LEU A 183 11.17 24.67 -3.66
C LEU A 183 11.14 24.72 -5.20
N SER A 184 10.63 25.80 -5.79
CA SER A 184 10.62 25.97 -7.26
C SER A 184 12.04 26.09 -7.85
N LEU A 185 12.94 26.81 -7.16
CA LEU A 185 14.35 26.93 -7.58
C LEU A 185 15.12 25.62 -7.38
N GLU A 186 14.83 24.88 -6.31
CA GLU A 186 15.38 23.55 -6.04
C GLU A 186 14.95 22.54 -7.12
N GLN A 187 13.65 22.53 -7.48
CA GLN A 187 13.12 21.72 -8.58
C GLN A 187 13.78 22.07 -9.92
N GLN A 188 13.83 23.35 -10.32
CA GLN A 188 14.47 23.77 -11.58
C GLN A 188 15.95 23.39 -11.63
N THR A 189 16.66 23.51 -10.50
CA THR A 189 18.06 23.09 -10.39
C THR A 189 18.21 21.58 -10.60
N GLN A 190 17.30 20.77 -10.05
CA GLN A 190 17.31 19.32 -10.20
C GLN A 190 16.93 18.89 -11.63
N GLU A 191 15.94 19.52 -12.25
CA GLU A 191 15.56 19.28 -13.66
C GLU A 191 16.73 19.57 -14.60
N VAL A 192 17.46 20.67 -14.40
CA VAL A 192 18.67 21.00 -15.16
C VAL A 192 19.79 19.96 -14.94
N ARG A 193 20.00 19.49 -13.70
CA ARG A 193 20.98 18.43 -13.40
C ARG A 193 20.67 17.15 -14.15
N CYS A 194 19.44 16.63 -14.02
CA CYS A 194 19.01 15.42 -14.72
C CYS A 194 19.10 15.57 -16.25
N ALA A 195 18.72 16.73 -16.81
CA ALA A 195 18.83 17.00 -18.24
C ALA A 195 20.29 17.07 -18.75
N VAL A 196 21.25 17.45 -17.90
CA VAL A 196 22.69 17.38 -18.21
C VAL A 196 23.20 15.94 -18.09
N GLU A 197 22.83 15.21 -17.05
CA GLU A 197 23.22 13.80 -16.86
C GLU A 197 22.75 12.91 -18.01
N GLU A 198 21.49 13.01 -18.45
CA GLU A 198 20.98 12.20 -19.57
C GLU A 198 21.66 12.55 -20.90
N LYS A 199 22.02 13.83 -21.12
CA LYS A 199 22.84 14.22 -22.28
C LYS A 199 24.24 13.62 -22.21
N LEU A 200 24.87 13.58 -21.04
CA LEU A 200 26.19 12.97 -20.85
C LEU A 200 26.14 11.45 -21.02
N LYS A 201 25.13 10.76 -20.47
CA LYS A 201 24.89 9.32 -20.66
C LYS A 201 24.67 8.98 -22.13
N THR A 202 23.81 9.74 -22.82
CA THR A 202 23.54 9.58 -24.26
C THR A 202 24.82 9.79 -25.09
N ALA A 203 25.58 10.84 -24.80
CA ALA A 203 26.84 11.11 -25.49
C ALA A 203 27.93 10.07 -25.19
N ALA A 204 27.96 9.47 -24.00
CA ALA A 204 28.84 8.34 -23.69
C ALA A 204 28.47 7.11 -24.53
N ALA A 205 27.21 6.66 -24.44
CA ALA A 205 26.72 5.52 -25.22
C ALA A 205 26.93 5.67 -26.73
N GLN A 206 26.78 6.88 -27.29
CA GLN A 206 27.07 7.16 -28.70
C GLN A 206 28.57 7.09 -29.05
N ARG A 207 29.48 7.45 -28.14
CA ARG A 207 30.93 7.24 -28.35
C ARG A 207 31.29 5.77 -28.27
N ASP A 208 30.79 5.07 -27.25
CA ASP A 208 31.11 3.67 -26.99
C ASP A 208 30.62 2.76 -28.13
N GLU A 209 29.40 2.99 -28.62
CA GLU A 209 28.82 2.29 -29.77
C GLU A 209 29.56 2.63 -31.08
N ASN A 210 30.09 3.84 -31.26
CA ASN A 210 30.92 4.18 -32.41
C ASN A 210 32.30 3.47 -32.35
N ILE A 211 32.96 3.51 -31.18
CA ILE A 211 34.22 2.80 -30.93
C ILE A 211 34.05 1.30 -31.17
N LYS A 212 32.98 0.70 -30.62
CA LYS A 212 32.61 -0.70 -30.84
C LYS A 212 32.47 -1.02 -32.33
N ARG A 213 31.71 -0.22 -33.11
CA ARG A 213 31.59 -0.41 -34.56
C ARG A 213 32.92 -0.29 -35.31
N MET A 214 33.89 0.47 -34.81
CA MET A 214 35.25 0.50 -35.37
C MET A 214 36.01 -0.79 -35.06
N LEU A 215 35.95 -1.27 -33.81
CA LEU A 215 36.59 -2.52 -33.37
C LEU A 215 35.99 -3.75 -34.07
N ASP A 216 34.67 -3.82 -34.21
CA ASP A 216 33.98 -4.91 -34.89
C ASP A 216 34.45 -5.02 -36.37
N ARG A 217 34.54 -3.90 -37.11
CA ARG A 217 35.07 -3.89 -38.49
C ARG A 217 36.55 -4.28 -38.58
N LEU A 218 37.37 -3.89 -37.60
CA LEU A 218 38.78 -4.31 -37.54
C LEU A 218 38.88 -5.82 -37.33
N LYS A 219 38.06 -6.37 -36.43
CA LYS A 219 37.98 -7.81 -36.17
C LYS A 219 37.48 -8.59 -37.40
N GLU A 220 36.44 -8.12 -38.08
CA GLU A 220 35.96 -8.72 -39.34
C GLU A 220 37.08 -8.82 -40.40
N HIS A 221 37.92 -7.79 -40.49
CA HIS A 221 39.09 -7.76 -41.37
C HIS A 221 40.20 -8.70 -40.91
N GLU A 222 40.51 -8.77 -39.60
CA GLU A 222 41.47 -9.74 -39.04
C GLU A 222 41.03 -11.18 -39.30
N GLU A 223 39.74 -11.49 -39.10
CA GLU A 223 39.16 -12.79 -39.45
C GLU A 223 39.22 -13.06 -40.96
N GLN A 224 39.03 -12.05 -41.82
CA GLN A 224 39.19 -12.20 -43.27
C GLN A 224 40.64 -12.52 -43.64
N VAL A 225 41.61 -11.83 -43.04
CA VAL A 225 43.05 -12.13 -43.20
C VAL A 225 43.38 -13.53 -42.69
N ALA A 226 42.80 -13.97 -41.57
CA ALA A 226 42.96 -15.35 -41.06
C ALA A 226 42.40 -16.39 -42.05
N ARG A 227 41.17 -16.19 -42.57
CA ARG A 227 40.54 -17.04 -43.59
C ARG A 227 41.39 -17.13 -44.86
N VAL A 228 41.96 -16.01 -45.33
CA VAL A 228 42.85 -15.97 -46.51
C VAL A 228 44.18 -16.69 -46.25
N ARG A 229 44.78 -16.52 -45.06
CA ARG A 229 46.00 -17.23 -44.67
C ARG A 229 45.77 -18.74 -44.58
N GLN A 230 44.68 -19.18 -43.95
CA GLN A 230 44.30 -20.59 -43.89
C GLN A 230 44.12 -21.19 -45.29
N GLY A 231 43.31 -20.54 -46.14
CA GLY A 231 43.08 -21.01 -47.52
C GLY A 231 44.33 -21.00 -48.41
N LEU A 232 45.38 -20.23 -48.06
CA LEU A 232 46.69 -20.35 -48.70
C LEU A 232 47.47 -21.57 -48.17
N THR A 233 47.51 -21.77 -46.85
CA THR A 233 48.15 -22.95 -46.23
C THR A 233 47.55 -24.26 -46.74
N GLU A 234 46.22 -24.35 -46.85
CA GLU A 234 45.52 -25.52 -47.38
C GLU A 234 45.91 -25.82 -48.84
N ARG A 235 46.06 -24.78 -49.68
CA ARG A 235 46.53 -24.93 -51.06
C ARG A 235 47.99 -25.38 -51.14
N VAL A 236 48.85 -24.87 -50.25
CA VAL A 236 50.25 -25.32 -50.14
C VAL A 236 50.31 -26.80 -49.77
N GLN A 237 49.58 -27.22 -48.72
CA GLN A 237 49.51 -28.63 -48.32
C GLN A 237 48.95 -29.55 -49.42
N GLN A 238 47.96 -29.09 -50.19
CA GLN A 238 47.45 -29.83 -51.35
C GLN A 238 48.51 -29.97 -52.46
N LEU A 239 49.30 -28.94 -52.72
CA LEU A 239 50.39 -28.99 -53.70
C LEU A 239 51.56 -29.87 -53.21
N GLU A 240 51.93 -29.77 -51.94
CA GLU A 240 52.93 -30.64 -51.30
C GLU A 240 52.52 -32.11 -51.38
N SER A 241 51.26 -32.43 -51.04
CA SER A 241 50.71 -33.79 -51.16
C SER A 241 50.70 -34.29 -52.62
N GLN A 242 50.34 -33.44 -53.58
CA GLN A 242 50.40 -33.79 -55.01
C GLN A 242 51.83 -34.00 -55.53
N ILE A 243 52.81 -33.23 -55.02
CA ILE A 243 54.22 -33.39 -55.37
C ILE A 243 54.75 -34.70 -54.77
N GLN A 244 54.49 -34.94 -53.48
CA GLN A 244 54.89 -36.16 -52.78
C GLN A 244 54.32 -37.41 -53.46
N GLY A 245 53.01 -37.45 -53.73
CA GLY A 245 52.38 -38.57 -54.44
C GLY A 245 52.92 -38.81 -55.86
N LYS A 246 53.44 -37.77 -56.54
CA LYS A 246 54.15 -37.93 -57.83
C LYS A 246 55.57 -38.48 -57.65
N LEU A 247 56.29 -38.06 -56.59
CA LEU A 247 57.61 -38.59 -56.24
C LEU A 247 57.52 -40.07 -55.85
N ASP A 248 56.52 -40.44 -55.06
CA ASP A 248 56.25 -41.81 -54.63
C ASP A 248 55.90 -42.71 -55.81
N GLN A 249 54.95 -42.31 -56.67
CA GLN A 249 54.66 -43.04 -57.92
C GLN A 249 55.89 -43.16 -58.82
N ALA A 250 56.74 -42.14 -58.91
CA ALA A 250 57.98 -42.22 -59.69
C ALA A 250 59.00 -43.19 -59.06
N HIS A 251 59.04 -43.29 -57.73
CA HIS A 251 59.86 -44.23 -56.98
C HIS A 251 59.35 -45.68 -57.12
N GLU A 252 58.05 -45.92 -56.97
CA GLU A 252 57.43 -47.22 -57.23
C GLU A 252 57.66 -47.70 -58.67
N ARG A 253 57.53 -46.81 -59.66
CA ARG A 253 57.84 -47.14 -61.07
C ARG A 253 59.30 -47.56 -61.25
N ARG A 254 60.26 -46.86 -60.62
CA ARG A 254 61.68 -47.27 -60.62
C ARG A 254 61.85 -48.65 -59.98
N GLN A 255 61.28 -48.89 -58.80
CA GLN A 255 61.36 -50.18 -58.12
C GLN A 255 60.67 -51.33 -58.89
N ASN A 256 59.55 -51.07 -59.57
CA ASN A 256 58.88 -52.05 -60.42
C ASN A 256 59.77 -52.44 -61.61
N ILE A 257 60.35 -51.46 -62.32
CA ILE A 257 61.28 -51.70 -63.42
C ILE A 257 62.53 -52.46 -62.94
N GLU A 258 63.08 -52.09 -61.79
CA GLU A 258 64.25 -52.77 -61.20
C GLU A 258 63.93 -54.21 -60.78
N ARG A 259 62.76 -54.46 -60.16
CA ARG A 259 62.29 -55.82 -59.82
C ARG A 259 62.06 -56.65 -61.08
N GLU A 260 61.44 -56.08 -62.11
CA GLU A 260 61.28 -56.74 -63.41
C GLU A 260 62.63 -57.08 -64.06
N GLN A 261 63.60 -56.18 -64.05
CA GLN A 261 64.94 -56.43 -64.58
C GLN A 261 65.67 -57.53 -63.80
N LYS A 262 65.61 -57.49 -62.47
CA LYS A 262 66.18 -58.53 -61.59
C LYS A 262 65.54 -59.91 -61.82
N GLU A 263 64.22 -59.98 -61.97
CA GLU A 263 63.54 -61.26 -62.25
C GLU A 263 63.77 -61.74 -63.70
N LYS A 264 63.83 -60.85 -64.70
CA LYS A 264 64.25 -61.20 -66.08
C LYS A 264 65.67 -61.78 -66.11
N LEU A 265 66.60 -61.21 -65.35
CA LEU A 265 67.95 -61.73 -65.16
C LEU A 265 67.96 -63.09 -64.43
N ARG A 266 67.14 -63.26 -63.38
CA ARG A 266 66.99 -64.55 -62.68
C ARG A 266 66.42 -65.65 -63.57
N ILE A 267 65.37 -65.36 -64.34
CA ILE A 267 64.79 -66.31 -65.31
C ILE A 267 65.84 -66.72 -66.36
N HIS A 268 66.69 -65.78 -66.81
CA HIS A 268 67.80 -66.13 -67.70
C HIS A 268 68.85 -67.01 -66.99
N ASN A 269 69.45 -66.50 -65.90
CA ASN A 269 70.62 -67.10 -65.25
C ASN A 269 70.30 -68.38 -64.48
N THR A 270 69.06 -68.55 -64.02
CA THR A 270 68.62 -69.77 -63.31
C THR A 270 67.82 -70.67 -64.25
N VAL A 271 66.65 -70.23 -64.74
CA VAL A 271 65.71 -71.14 -65.43
C VAL A 271 66.21 -71.53 -66.82
N LYS A 272 66.68 -70.57 -67.64
CA LYS A 272 67.18 -70.89 -68.99
C LYS A 272 68.51 -71.65 -68.94
N ILE A 273 69.46 -71.27 -68.07
CA ILE A 273 70.71 -72.02 -67.91
C ILE A 273 70.46 -73.43 -67.37
N ALA A 274 69.56 -73.63 -66.40
CA ALA A 274 69.19 -74.96 -65.93
C ALA A 274 68.59 -75.81 -67.06
N LYS A 275 67.70 -75.25 -67.89
CA LYS A 275 67.13 -75.96 -69.04
C LYS A 275 68.17 -76.28 -70.12
N VAL A 276 69.13 -75.39 -70.39
CA VAL A 276 70.24 -75.68 -71.33
C VAL A 276 71.15 -76.78 -70.79
N ARG A 277 71.46 -76.78 -69.48
CA ARG A 277 72.20 -77.88 -68.84
C ARG A 277 71.45 -79.20 -68.97
N GLN A 278 70.17 -79.24 -68.58
CA GLN A 278 69.32 -80.43 -68.74
C GLN A 278 69.32 -80.94 -70.20
N MET A 279 69.15 -80.05 -71.19
CA MET A 279 69.18 -80.45 -72.60
C MET A 279 70.56 -80.94 -73.06
N ALA A 280 71.66 -80.43 -72.50
CA ALA A 280 73.00 -80.93 -72.76
C ALA A 280 73.23 -82.31 -72.11
N ASP A 281 72.76 -82.51 -70.88
CA ASP A 281 72.82 -83.79 -70.15
C ASP A 281 71.98 -84.86 -70.86
N GLU A 282 70.77 -84.51 -71.31
CA GLU A 282 69.90 -85.35 -72.15
C GLU A 282 70.58 -85.69 -73.49
N CYS A 283 71.23 -84.73 -74.14
CA CYS A 283 71.95 -84.95 -75.40
C CYS A 283 73.17 -85.87 -75.21
N ALA A 284 73.99 -85.62 -74.19
CA ALA A 284 75.14 -86.46 -73.84
C ALA A 284 74.70 -87.89 -73.48
N THR A 285 73.60 -88.04 -72.75
CA THR A 285 72.98 -89.34 -72.47
C THR A 285 72.54 -90.04 -73.77
N ARG A 286 71.96 -89.29 -74.71
CA ARG A 286 71.55 -89.81 -76.02
C ARG A 286 72.74 -90.25 -76.88
N GLU A 287 73.84 -89.48 -76.88
CA GLU A 287 75.09 -89.87 -77.50
C GLU A 287 75.68 -91.15 -76.88
N LEU A 288 75.67 -91.26 -75.55
CA LEU A 288 76.14 -92.47 -74.86
C LEU A 288 75.28 -93.69 -75.23
N LEU A 289 73.97 -93.53 -75.39
CA LEU A 289 73.08 -94.59 -75.87
C LEU A 289 73.35 -94.98 -77.33
N VAL A 290 73.65 -94.02 -78.21
CA VAL A 290 74.05 -94.30 -79.61
C VAL A 290 75.41 -95.00 -79.66
N LYS A 291 76.42 -94.50 -78.92
CA LYS A 291 77.74 -95.11 -78.81
C LYS A 291 77.67 -96.53 -78.23
N LYS A 292 76.80 -96.76 -77.24
CA LYS A 292 76.48 -98.11 -76.74
C LYS A 292 75.88 -98.99 -77.83
N PHE A 293 74.84 -98.54 -78.53
CA PHE A 293 74.20 -99.31 -79.61
C PHE A 293 75.18 -99.64 -80.75
N GLU A 294 76.10 -98.73 -81.10
CA GLU A 294 77.19 -99.03 -82.01
C GLU A 294 78.13 -100.11 -81.47
N PHE A 295 78.49 -100.06 -80.19
CA PHE A 295 79.32 -101.08 -79.55
C PHE A 295 78.62 -102.44 -79.54
N ASP A 296 77.37 -102.50 -79.10
CA ASP A 296 76.53 -103.70 -79.08
C ASP A 296 76.40 -104.30 -80.50
N LYS A 297 76.21 -103.44 -81.53
CA LYS A 297 76.17 -103.85 -82.95
C LYS A 297 77.52 -104.37 -83.45
N ARG A 298 78.65 -103.76 -83.07
CA ARG A 298 80.01 -104.23 -83.41
C ARG A 298 80.30 -105.58 -82.74
N VAL A 299 79.96 -105.73 -81.46
CA VAL A 299 80.08 -106.99 -80.71
C VAL A 299 79.23 -108.08 -81.35
N SER A 300 77.94 -107.84 -81.61
CA SER A 300 77.07 -108.82 -82.28
C SER A 300 77.58 -109.20 -83.68
N THR A 301 78.16 -108.25 -84.43
CA THR A 301 78.79 -108.55 -85.73
C THR A 301 80.05 -109.42 -85.58
N ALA A 302 80.85 -109.17 -84.54
CA ALA A 302 82.02 -109.99 -84.21
C ALA A 302 81.63 -111.39 -83.74
N GLU A 303 80.57 -111.52 -82.93
CA GLU A 303 79.98 -112.81 -82.54
C GLU A 303 79.46 -113.58 -83.74
N GLN A 304 78.70 -112.95 -84.65
CA GLN A 304 78.26 -113.59 -85.90
C GLN A 304 79.45 -114.08 -86.74
N ASN A 305 80.52 -113.29 -86.85
CA ASN A 305 81.72 -113.70 -87.58
C ASN A 305 82.47 -114.85 -86.87
N ARG A 306 82.57 -114.84 -85.54
CA ARG A 306 83.08 -115.97 -84.75
C ARG A 306 82.22 -117.22 -84.95
N GLN A 307 80.90 -117.09 -85.01
CA GLN A 307 79.97 -118.20 -85.24
C GLN A 307 80.13 -118.78 -86.66
N ARG A 308 80.29 -117.93 -87.69
CA ARG A 308 80.61 -118.35 -89.07
C ARG A 308 81.96 -119.07 -89.14
N GLU A 309 82.96 -118.60 -88.42
CA GLU A 309 84.30 -119.21 -88.38
C GLU A 309 84.29 -120.57 -87.64
N ILE A 310 83.53 -120.69 -86.55
CA ILE A 310 83.26 -121.98 -85.90
C ILE A 310 82.53 -122.93 -86.88
N GLN A 311 81.51 -122.45 -87.60
CA GLN A 311 80.80 -123.25 -88.61
C GLN A 311 81.73 -123.70 -89.75
N ARG A 312 82.63 -122.85 -90.25
CA ARG A 312 83.67 -123.23 -91.22
C ARG A 312 84.58 -124.34 -90.68
N ARG A 313 85.05 -124.22 -89.45
CA ARG A 313 85.91 -125.24 -88.81
C ARG A 313 85.18 -126.56 -88.63
N VAL A 314 83.90 -126.54 -88.22
CA VAL A 314 83.05 -127.74 -88.16
C VAL A 314 82.81 -128.34 -89.56
N GLN A 315 82.60 -127.52 -90.60
CA GLN A 315 82.50 -128.02 -91.98
C GLN A 315 83.82 -128.60 -92.49
N ALA A 316 84.96 -128.02 -92.14
CA ALA A 316 86.28 -128.55 -92.48
C ALA A 316 86.53 -129.90 -91.81
N ILE A 317 86.20 -130.05 -90.52
CA ILE A 317 86.23 -131.35 -89.82
C ILE A 317 85.34 -132.36 -90.56
N ARG A 318 84.09 -132.01 -90.88
CA ARG A 318 83.18 -132.85 -91.69
C ARG A 318 83.64 -133.12 -93.13
N GLN A 319 84.62 -132.38 -93.65
CA GLN A 319 85.27 -132.68 -94.92
C GLN A 319 86.52 -133.57 -94.75
N HIS A 320 87.20 -133.51 -93.60
CA HIS A 320 88.26 -134.44 -93.24
C HIS A 320 87.68 -135.82 -92.89
N GLU A 321 86.56 -135.88 -92.17
CA GLU A 321 85.80 -137.12 -91.93
C GLU A 321 85.39 -137.77 -93.26
N ARG A 322 84.74 -137.02 -94.17
CA ARG A 322 84.37 -137.54 -95.50
C ARG A 322 85.56 -137.92 -96.39
N ARG A 323 86.73 -137.28 -96.22
CA ARG A 323 87.97 -137.70 -96.90
C ARG A 323 88.56 -138.97 -96.28
N ALA A 324 88.48 -139.17 -94.97
CA ALA A 324 88.83 -140.42 -94.33
C ALA A 324 87.88 -141.56 -94.78
N GLU A 325 86.59 -141.28 -94.91
CA GLU A 325 85.58 -142.18 -95.52
C GLU A 325 85.99 -142.60 -96.95
N MET A 326 86.33 -141.62 -97.79
CA MET A 326 86.69 -141.84 -99.19
C MET A 326 88.03 -142.60 -99.32
N VAL A 327 88.98 -142.39 -98.41
CA VAL A 327 90.24 -143.16 -98.37
C VAL A 327 89.98 -144.60 -97.88
N ARG A 328 89.05 -144.82 -96.93
CA ARG A 328 88.59 -146.17 -96.56
C ARG A 328 87.95 -146.90 -97.76
N GLN A 329 87.17 -146.19 -98.58
CA GLN A 329 86.54 -146.76 -99.77
C GLN A 329 87.54 -147.03 -100.91
N ASN A 330 88.40 -146.07 -101.27
CA ASN A 330 89.39 -146.27 -102.33
C ASN A 330 90.45 -147.33 -101.98
N LYS A 331 90.73 -147.57 -100.69
CA LYS A 331 91.58 -148.67 -100.22
C LYS A 331 91.00 -150.06 -100.55
N ALA A 332 89.70 -150.16 -100.80
CA ALA A 332 89.00 -151.40 -101.16
C ALA A 332 88.70 -151.52 -102.68
N ALA A 333 88.99 -150.50 -103.50
CA ALA A 333 88.54 -150.41 -104.89
C ALA A 333 89.64 -150.59 -105.95
N LEU A 334 90.89 -150.87 -105.55
CA LEU A 334 92.07 -150.99 -106.44
C LEU A 334 92.85 -152.30 -106.25
N SER A 335 92.20 -153.32 -105.70
CA SER A 335 92.70 -154.70 -105.64
C SER A 335 92.24 -155.57 -106.83
N GLU A 336 91.51 -155.00 -107.79
CA GLU A 336 90.92 -155.74 -108.92
C GLU A 336 91.27 -155.12 -110.27
N GLN A 337 91.45 -156.01 -111.25
CA GLN A 337 91.62 -155.82 -112.70
C GLN A 337 92.91 -155.14 -113.22
N SER A 338 93.65 -155.96 -113.97
CA SER A 338 94.59 -155.56 -115.02
C SER A 338 94.26 -156.34 -116.31
N VAL A 339 94.44 -155.71 -117.47
CA VAL A 339 94.75 -156.25 -118.83
C VAL A 339 94.74 -155.05 -119.81
N LEU A 340 95.52 -155.14 -120.90
CA LEU A 340 96.01 -154.02 -121.74
C LEU A 340 95.41 -154.10 -123.19
N PRO A 341 95.84 -153.37 -124.26
CA PRO A 341 96.90 -152.34 -124.40
C PRO A 341 96.60 -151.11 -125.34
N ALA A 342 97.62 -150.23 -125.52
CA ALA A 342 98.07 -149.56 -126.78
C ALA A 342 98.17 -147.99 -126.87
N GLU A 343 99.42 -147.53 -127.06
CA GLU A 343 99.98 -146.42 -127.91
C GLU A 343 99.49 -144.93 -127.91
N LYS A 344 100.43 -144.03 -127.51
CA LYS A 344 100.96 -142.80 -128.18
C LYS A 344 100.20 -141.45 -128.30
N GLU A 345 100.91 -140.41 -127.79
CA GLU A 345 101.18 -139.06 -128.38
C GLU A 345 100.02 -138.05 -128.66
N THR A 346 100.15 -136.70 -128.62
CA THR A 346 101.20 -135.73 -128.18
C THR A 346 100.57 -134.34 -127.89
N ALA A 347 101.36 -133.39 -127.35
CA ALA A 347 101.10 -131.93 -127.26
C ALA A 347 99.99 -131.46 -126.28
N SER A 348 100.00 -130.23 -125.72
CA SER A 348 100.62 -128.98 -126.20
C SER A 348 101.23 -128.10 -125.09
N SER A 349 101.87 -127.00 -125.53
CA SER A 349 102.54 -125.92 -124.78
C SER A 349 101.76 -125.32 -123.60
N GLY A 350 102.44 -124.70 -122.61
CA GLY A 350 103.89 -124.46 -122.48
C GLY A 350 104.20 -123.30 -121.53
#